data_AF-A0A919F9J3-F1
#
_entry.id   AF-A0A919F9J3-F1
#
_cell.length_a   1.000
_cell.length_b   1.000
_cell.length_c   1.000
_cell.angle_alpha   90.00
_cell.angle_beta   90.00
_cell.angle_gamma   90.00
#
_symmetry.space_group_name_H-M   'P 1'
#
loop_
_entity.id
_entity.type
_entity.pdbx_description
1 polymer ?
#
loop_
_entity_poly.entity_id
_entity_poly.type
_entity_poly.pdbx_seq_one_letter_code
_entity_poly.pdbx_strand_id
1 'polypeptide(L)'
;MPFMPENVVMRMFRILLAALSLPVAATAHAEPGARTHYFELVNRAHDSVVSLSIAPAGTGAFREQALAEPLQGGGDSITVGALGTGCRYDLRFVFRDGRTLVYEGADACRARVVRIRALPRGGTGSRFVAALGR
;
A
#
# COMPACT_ATOMS: atom_id res chain seq x y z
N MET A 1 52.90 29.01 -55.07
CA MET A 1 51.93 27.91 -54.85
C MET A 1 50.59 28.53 -54.45
N PRO A 2 49.47 27.89 -54.87
CA PRO A 2 48.17 28.48 -55.24
C PRO A 2 47.29 28.75 -54.01
N PHE A 3 46.24 29.57 -54.04
CA PHE A 3 44.92 29.28 -54.62
C PHE A 3 44.09 30.57 -54.78
N MET A 4 43.23 30.59 -55.80
CA MET A 4 42.36 31.69 -56.22
C MET A 4 41.18 31.99 -55.26
N PRO A 5 40.51 33.15 -55.43
CA PRO A 5 39.48 33.73 -54.57
C PRO A 5 38.10 33.13 -54.89
N GLU A 6 36.99 33.42 -54.18
CA GLU A 6 36.13 34.60 -54.35
C GLU A 6 34.96 34.54 -53.35
N ASN A 7 34.28 35.68 -53.18
CA ASN A 7 32.97 35.87 -52.52
C ASN A 7 33.01 36.51 -51.12
N VAL A 8 33.51 37.75 -51.10
CA VAL A 8 32.72 38.96 -50.83
C VAL A 8 31.69 38.86 -49.69
N VAL A 9 32.14 39.42 -48.56
CA VAL A 9 31.40 40.38 -47.74
C VAL A 9 30.19 39.83 -46.96
N MET A 10 30.52 39.47 -45.72
CA MET A 10 29.82 39.88 -44.49
C MET A 10 28.96 41.15 -44.69
N ARG A 11 27.66 40.97 -44.92
CA ARG A 11 26.69 42.07 -44.90
C ARG A 11 25.51 41.68 -44.02
N MET A 12 25.60 42.13 -42.77
CA MET A 12 24.50 42.56 -41.93
C MET A 12 23.10 42.11 -42.37
N PHE A 13 22.54 41.13 -41.68
CA PHE A 13 21.09 41.13 -41.45
C PHE A 13 20.80 40.71 -40.01
N ARG A 14 20.63 41.73 -39.16
CA ARG A 14 20.08 41.64 -37.82
C ARG A 14 18.57 41.34 -37.94
N ILE A 15 18.12 40.17 -37.48
CA ILE A 15 16.71 39.84 -37.18
C ILE A 15 16.79 38.93 -35.94
N LEU A 16 16.79 39.43 -34.70
CA LEU A 16 15.68 39.89 -33.84
C LEU A 16 14.50 38.89 -33.71
N LEU A 17 14.22 38.48 -32.45
CA LEU A 17 13.05 37.76 -31.89
C LEU A 17 12.94 36.25 -32.18
N ALA A 18 12.64 35.34 -31.23
CA ALA A 18 12.17 35.45 -29.86
C ALA A 18 12.59 34.19 -29.07
N ALA A 19 12.99 34.37 -27.81
CA ALA A 19 13.19 33.28 -26.86
C ALA A 19 11.84 32.59 -26.58
N LEU A 20 11.62 31.39 -27.14
CA LEU A 20 10.54 30.52 -26.72
C LEU A 20 10.94 29.84 -25.40
N SER A 21 10.74 30.54 -24.29
CA SER A 21 10.71 29.93 -22.96
C SER A 21 9.40 29.13 -22.85
N LEU A 22 9.44 27.82 -23.15
CA LEU A 22 8.32 26.93 -22.85
C LEU A 22 8.09 26.93 -21.33
N PRO A 23 6.90 27.27 -20.82
CA PRO A 23 6.59 27.06 -19.43
C PRO A 23 6.51 25.55 -19.22
N VAL A 24 7.44 25.00 -18.44
CA VAL A 24 7.28 23.65 -17.90
C VAL A 24 6.10 23.74 -16.94
N ALA A 25 4.92 23.35 -17.41
CA ALA A 25 3.78 23.16 -16.54
C ALA A 25 4.13 22.01 -15.59
N ALA A 26 4.53 22.35 -14.36
CA ALA A 26 4.69 21.38 -13.30
C ALA A 26 3.31 20.72 -13.08
N THR A 27 3.13 19.52 -13.61
CA THR A 27 2.01 18.67 -13.23
C THR A 27 2.25 18.31 -11.76
N ALA A 28 1.61 19.05 -10.86
CA ALA A 28 1.51 18.65 -9.46
C ALA A 28 0.72 17.34 -9.44
N HIS A 29 1.44 16.22 -9.49
CA HIS A 29 0.87 14.93 -9.12
C HIS A 29 0.48 15.08 -7.66
N ALA A 30 -0.81 15.22 -7.38
CA ALA A 30 -1.32 15.05 -6.04
C ALA A 30 -1.00 13.61 -5.64
N GLU A 31 0.12 13.43 -4.94
CA GLU A 31 0.42 12.19 -4.24
C GLU A 31 -0.83 11.85 -3.43
N PRO A 32 -1.42 10.65 -3.60
CA PRO A 32 -2.57 10.25 -2.82
C PRO A 32 -2.20 10.38 -1.34
N GLY A 33 -2.72 11.41 -0.68
CA GLY A 33 -2.44 11.64 0.73
C GLY A 33 -2.82 10.39 1.52
N ALA A 34 -1.99 10.01 2.49
CA ALA A 34 -2.30 8.86 3.33
C ALA A 34 -3.67 9.05 3.99
N ARG A 35 -4.52 8.04 3.87
CA ARG A 35 -5.85 7.99 4.48
C ARG A 35 -5.94 6.76 5.37
N THR A 36 -6.78 6.88 6.40
CA THR A 36 -7.11 5.74 7.25
C THR A 36 -8.31 5.02 6.67
N HIS A 37 -8.13 3.75 6.35
CA HIS A 37 -9.20 2.84 5.93
C HIS A 37 -9.58 1.95 7.10
N TYR A 38 -10.87 1.75 7.33
CA TYR A 38 -11.35 0.97 8.46
C TYR A 38 -11.75 -0.45 8.05
N PHE A 39 -11.31 -1.42 8.84
CA PHE A 39 -11.74 -2.81 8.75
C PHE A 39 -12.48 -3.21 10.03
N GLU A 40 -13.62 -3.86 9.88
CA GLU A 40 -14.25 -4.64 10.93
C GLU A 40 -13.69 -6.07 10.86
N LEU A 41 -12.95 -6.46 11.88
CA LEU A 41 -12.37 -7.79 12.01
C LEU A 41 -13.31 -8.63 12.87
N VAL A 42 -13.73 -9.79 12.36
CA VAL A 42 -14.59 -10.72 13.09
C VAL A 42 -13.85 -12.04 13.29
N ASN A 43 -13.53 -12.38 14.52
CA ASN A 43 -12.79 -13.60 14.83
C ASN A 43 -13.73 -14.82 14.88
N ARG A 44 -13.85 -15.53 13.77
CA ARG A 44 -14.61 -16.79 13.68
C ARG A 44 -13.76 -18.02 14.04
N ALA A 45 -12.49 -17.84 14.39
CA ALA A 45 -11.70 -18.90 14.96
C ALA A 45 -12.09 -19.15 16.42
N HIS A 46 -11.65 -20.29 16.97
CA HIS A 46 -11.91 -20.65 18.36
C HIS A 46 -10.92 -20.01 19.34
N ASP A 47 -9.74 -19.60 18.88
CA ASP A 47 -8.71 -19.00 19.74
C ASP A 47 -8.67 -17.48 19.58
N SER A 48 -8.21 -16.81 20.63
CA SER A 48 -8.15 -15.35 20.69
C SER A 48 -6.95 -14.82 19.90
N VAL A 49 -7.14 -13.71 19.19
CA VAL A 49 -6.06 -12.98 18.53
C VAL A 49 -5.44 -12.01 19.53
N VAL A 50 -4.13 -12.13 19.73
CA VAL A 50 -3.38 -11.34 20.72
C VAL A 50 -2.52 -10.27 20.08
N SER A 51 -2.21 -10.38 18.79
CA SER A 51 -1.53 -9.33 18.03
C SER A 51 -2.07 -9.24 16.61
N LEU A 52 -2.20 -8.00 16.13
CA LEU A 52 -2.59 -7.65 14.78
C LEU A 52 -1.48 -6.79 14.18
N SER A 53 -1.08 -7.08 12.95
CA SER A 53 -0.22 -6.19 12.18
C SER A 53 -0.77 -5.99 10.78
N ILE A 54 -0.60 -4.78 10.24
CA ILE A 54 -1.10 -4.38 8.93
C ILE A 54 0.07 -3.85 8.09
N ALA A 55 0.15 -4.28 6.83
CA ALA A 55 1.08 -3.75 5.84
C ALA A 55 0.31 -3.29 4.59
N PRO A 56 0.80 -2.29 3.84
CA PRO A 56 0.35 -2.12 2.45
C PRO A 56 0.60 -3.41 1.66
N ALA A 57 -0.33 -3.78 0.78
CA ALA A 57 -0.29 -5.07 0.09
C ALA A 57 1.03 -5.31 -0.67
N GLY A 58 1.63 -6.48 -0.47
CA GLY A 58 2.86 -6.91 -1.14
C GLY A 58 4.15 -6.27 -0.61
N THR A 59 4.07 -5.33 0.33
CA THR A 59 5.28 -4.66 0.85
C THR A 59 5.98 -5.43 1.96
N GLY A 60 5.26 -6.32 2.67
CA GLY A 60 5.78 -7.01 3.85
C GLY A 60 6.11 -6.10 5.05
N ALA A 61 5.86 -4.79 4.95
CA ALA A 61 6.17 -3.79 5.97
C ALA A 61 5.08 -3.77 7.06
N PHE A 62 4.96 -4.86 7.81
CA PHE A 62 3.95 -5.02 8.85
C PHE A 62 4.18 -4.06 10.01
N ARG A 63 3.16 -3.26 10.31
CA ARG A 63 3.10 -2.38 11.47
C ARG A 63 2.04 -2.89 12.43
N GLU A 64 2.44 -3.05 13.69
CA GLU A 64 1.55 -3.49 14.74
C GLU A 64 0.41 -2.50 14.97
N GLN A 65 -0.78 -3.03 15.19
CA GLN A 65 -1.96 -2.28 15.59
C GLN A 65 -2.27 -2.59 17.04
N ALA A 66 -2.43 -1.54 17.85
CA ALA A 66 -2.78 -1.69 19.24
C ALA A 66 -4.18 -2.33 19.36
N LEU A 67 -4.25 -3.44 20.07
CA LEU A 67 -5.50 -4.03 20.52
C LEU A 67 -5.68 -3.65 21.99
N ALA A 68 -6.83 -3.09 22.36
CA ALA A 68 -7.11 -2.75 23.75
C ALA A 68 -7.17 -4.01 24.63
N GLU A 69 -7.78 -5.06 24.10
CA GLU A 69 -7.86 -6.39 24.66
C GLU A 69 -7.68 -7.42 23.55
N PRO A 70 -7.28 -8.66 23.85
CA PRO A 70 -7.27 -9.73 22.86
C PRO A 70 -8.65 -9.90 22.23
N LEU A 71 -8.70 -10.00 20.90
CA LEU A 71 -9.94 -10.23 20.16
C LEU A 71 -10.38 -11.68 20.34
N GLN A 72 -11.46 -11.91 21.07
CA GLN A 72 -11.83 -13.25 21.53
C GLN A 72 -12.26 -14.15 20.38
N GLY A 73 -12.07 -15.46 20.55
CA GLY A 73 -12.63 -16.44 19.60
C GLY A 73 -14.16 -16.50 19.68
N GLY A 74 -14.79 -17.13 18.69
CA GLY A 74 -16.22 -17.43 18.72
C GLY A 74 -17.15 -16.36 18.16
N GLY A 75 -16.62 -15.33 17.51
CA GLY A 75 -17.39 -14.33 16.78
C GLY A 75 -17.22 -12.90 17.26
N ASP A 76 -16.34 -12.66 18.23
CA ASP A 76 -15.98 -11.31 18.69
C ASP A 76 -15.46 -10.44 17.54
N SER A 77 -15.62 -9.13 17.66
CA SER A 77 -15.31 -8.19 16.59
C SER A 77 -14.71 -6.88 17.06
N ILE A 78 -13.78 -6.33 16.27
CA ILE A 78 -13.16 -5.02 16.51
C ILE A 78 -13.02 -4.24 15.20
N THR A 79 -13.12 -2.92 15.28
CA THR A 79 -12.79 -2.04 14.15
C THR A 79 -11.37 -1.51 14.27
N VAL A 80 -10.59 -1.64 13.21
CA VAL A 80 -9.18 -1.20 13.16
C VAL A 80 -8.93 -0.28 11.98
N GLY A 81 -8.05 0.69 12.15
CA GLY A 81 -7.61 1.61 11.11
C GLY A 81 -6.34 1.13 10.43
N ALA A 82 -6.34 1.11 9.10
CA ALA A 82 -5.18 0.87 8.25
C ALA A 82 -4.78 2.19 7.58
N LEU A 83 -3.65 2.76 7.96
CA LEU A 83 -3.11 3.97 7.33
C LEU A 83 -2.35 3.59 6.05
N GLY A 84 -2.70 4.21 4.92
CA GLY A 84 -1.98 4.01 3.67
C GLY A 84 -2.47 4.92 2.54
N THR A 85 -1.81 4.85 1.40
CA THR A 85 -2.17 5.62 0.20
C THR A 85 -3.12 4.84 -0.73
N GLY A 86 -3.22 3.52 -0.56
CA GLY A 86 -4.09 2.63 -1.35
C GLY A 86 -5.07 1.83 -0.50
N CYS A 87 -5.99 1.12 -1.15
CA CYS A 87 -7.05 0.35 -0.48
C CYS A 87 -6.68 -1.09 -0.09
N ARG A 88 -5.53 -1.60 -0.57
CA ARG A 88 -5.15 -3.01 -0.41
C ARG A 88 -4.10 -3.18 0.69
N TYR A 89 -4.37 -4.09 1.60
CA TYR A 89 -3.56 -4.33 2.78
C TYR A 89 -3.35 -5.82 3.02
N ASP A 90 -2.18 -6.16 3.57
CA ASP A 90 -1.94 -7.49 4.12
C ASP A 90 -2.15 -7.43 5.63
N LEU A 91 -2.96 -8.36 6.15
CA LEU A 91 -3.33 -8.42 7.56
C LEU A 91 -2.72 -9.68 8.18
N ARG A 92 -1.89 -9.49 9.21
CA ARG A 92 -1.27 -10.58 9.97
C ARG A 92 -1.87 -10.65 11.37
N PHE A 93 -2.33 -11.83 11.73
CA PHE A 93 -2.91 -12.14 13.03
C PHE A 93 -2.05 -13.16 13.74
N VAL A 94 -1.76 -12.92 15.01
CA VAL A 94 -1.12 -13.89 15.90
C VAL A 94 -2.14 -14.32 16.95
N PHE A 95 -2.36 -15.62 17.04
CA PHE A 95 -3.26 -16.22 18.02
C PHE A 95 -2.53 -16.48 19.34
N ARG A 96 -3.29 -16.61 20.42
CA ARG A 96 -2.76 -16.87 21.76
C ARG A 96 -1.92 -18.16 21.83
N ASP A 97 -2.25 -19.16 21.03
CA ASP A 97 -1.47 -20.39 20.88
C ASP A 97 -0.20 -20.26 20.01
N GLY A 98 0.15 -19.04 19.57
CA GLY A 98 1.35 -18.73 18.79
C GLY A 98 1.21 -19.00 17.29
N ARG A 99 0.08 -19.53 16.80
CA ARG A 99 -0.14 -19.65 15.36
C ARG A 99 -0.28 -18.28 14.72
N THR A 100 0.12 -18.18 13.45
CA THR A 100 0.02 -16.95 12.67
C THR A 100 -0.84 -17.17 11.42
N LEU A 101 -1.74 -16.24 11.13
CA LEU A 101 -2.52 -16.20 9.89
C LEU A 101 -2.24 -14.90 9.16
N VAL A 102 -2.02 -14.96 7.86
CA VAL A 102 -1.86 -13.80 6.99
C VAL A 102 -2.92 -13.81 5.91
N TYR A 103 -3.73 -12.75 5.87
CA TYR A 103 -4.58 -12.43 4.73
C TYR A 103 -3.84 -11.46 3.81
N GLU A 104 -3.67 -11.85 2.56
CA GLU A 104 -3.03 -11.01 1.56
C GLU A 104 -4.09 -10.29 0.71
N GLY A 105 -3.83 -9.04 0.34
CA GLY A 105 -4.64 -8.28 -0.60
C GLY A 105 -6.05 -7.92 -0.11
N ALA A 106 -6.23 -7.71 1.20
CA ALA A 106 -7.47 -7.20 1.78
C ALA A 106 -7.85 -5.84 1.22
N ASP A 107 -8.98 -5.75 0.53
CA ASP A 107 -9.44 -4.54 -0.13
C ASP A 107 -10.47 -3.80 0.74
N ALA A 108 -10.01 -2.77 1.45
CA ALA A 108 -10.84 -1.95 2.33
C ALA A 108 -11.92 -1.14 1.58
N CYS A 109 -11.74 -0.94 0.28
CA CYS A 109 -12.66 -0.17 -0.56
C CYS A 109 -13.78 -1.06 -1.11
N ARG A 110 -13.52 -2.35 -1.27
CA ARG A 110 -14.52 -3.33 -1.68
C ARG A 110 -15.27 -3.96 -0.51
N ALA A 111 -14.57 -4.37 0.54
CA ALA A 111 -15.14 -5.07 1.68
C ALA A 111 -14.48 -4.61 2.99
N ARG A 112 -15.30 -4.04 3.88
CA ARG A 112 -14.81 -3.57 5.18
C ARG A 112 -14.78 -4.66 6.24
N VAL A 113 -15.50 -5.77 6.03
CA VAL A 113 -15.59 -6.86 7.01
C VAL A 113 -14.63 -7.98 6.63
N VAL A 114 -13.69 -8.31 7.52
CA VAL A 114 -12.75 -9.42 7.39
C VAL A 114 -13.11 -10.49 8.42
N ARG A 115 -13.50 -11.66 7.94
CA ARG A 115 -13.80 -12.81 8.81
C ARG A 115 -12.56 -13.69 8.95
N ILE A 116 -11.99 -13.71 10.14
CA ILE A 116 -10.85 -14.55 10.49
C ILE A 116 -11.35 -15.99 10.62
N ARG A 117 -10.97 -16.84 9.66
CA ARG A 117 -11.39 -18.24 9.60
C ARG A 117 -10.66 -19.07 10.65
N ALA A 118 -11.30 -20.15 11.09
CA ALA A 118 -10.64 -21.17 11.89
C ALA A 118 -9.43 -21.74 11.14
N LEU A 119 -8.29 -21.77 11.82
CA LEU A 119 -7.08 -22.38 11.30
C LEU A 119 -7.18 -23.92 11.38
N PRO A 120 -6.64 -24.65 10.40
CA PRO A 120 -6.46 -26.10 10.52
C PRO A 120 -5.72 -26.46 11.81
N ARG A 121 -5.93 -27.69 12.28
CA ARG A 121 -5.08 -28.24 13.34
C ARG A 121 -3.64 -28.27 12.82
N GLY A 122 -2.77 -27.52 13.47
CA GLY A 122 -1.35 -27.41 13.17
C GLY A 122 -0.60 -27.21 14.48
N GLY A 123 0.71 -27.42 14.47
CA GLY A 123 1.54 -27.21 15.65
C GLY A 123 1.59 -25.73 16.06
N THR A 124 1.93 -25.48 17.31
CA THR A 124 2.31 -24.16 17.83
C THR A 124 3.32 -23.50 16.88
N GLY A 125 3.11 -22.22 16.53
CA GLY A 125 4.00 -21.49 15.62
C GLY A 125 3.76 -21.71 14.12
N SER A 126 2.72 -22.47 13.73
CA SER A 126 2.37 -22.62 12.31
C SER A 126 1.94 -21.29 11.69
N ARG A 127 2.39 -21.02 10.45
CA ARG A 127 1.98 -19.86 9.65
C ARG A 127 1.08 -20.29 8.50
N PHE A 128 -0.05 -19.62 8.34
CA PHE A 128 -1.00 -19.86 7.26
C PHE A 128 -1.15 -18.59 6.42
N VAL A 129 -1.20 -18.74 5.10
CA VAL A 129 -1.54 -17.65 4.17
C VAL A 129 -2.88 -17.97 3.55
N ALA A 130 -3.76 -16.99 3.50
CA ALA A 130 -5.11 -17.18 3.01
C ALA A 130 -5.57 -16.00 2.15
N ALA A 131 -6.37 -16.30 1.14
CA ALA A 131 -7.16 -15.30 0.45
C ALA A 131 -8.46 -15.04 1.23
N LEU A 132 -8.90 -13.78 1.26
CA LEU A 132 -10.25 -13.45 1.68
C LEU A 132 -11.23 -14.13 0.73
N GLY A 133 -12.19 -14.88 1.28
CA GLY A 133 -13.26 -15.46 0.48
C GLY A 133 -14.08 -14.34 -0.15
N ARG A 134 -14.56 -14.56 -1.39
CA ARG A 134 -15.46 -13.62 -2.07
C ARG A 134 -16.80 -13.51 -1.34
#